data_AF-A0A6I0LSY0-F1
#
_entry.id   AF-A0A6I0LSY0-F1
#
_cell.length_a   1.000
_cell.length_b   1.000
_cell.length_c   1.000
_cell.angle_alpha   90.00
_cell.angle_beta   90.00
_cell.angle_gamma   90.00
#
_symmetry.space_group_name_H-M   'P 1'
#
loop_
_entity.id
_entity.type
_entity.pdbx_description
1 polymer ?
#
loop_
_entity_poly.entity_id
_entity_poly.type
_entity_poly.pdbx_seq_one_letter_code
_entity_poly.pdbx_strand_id
1 'polypeptide(L)'
;MLRTKIMTLEIKHMNRFFMIGCLLGLLSFGACSGDDPQLEDTPPSEENNGGNDNGTVSPDVTNEDILIVYFSRAGENWEVGYVDRGNTAVMADYIQEYTGAATFEIVPEVPYPTDYATMLQVSQQERDTDARPAIKNPLENLEQYSIVFIGSPIWYGGPPMIMQTFYETYPALAEKTIVPFGTHGGSGIGSCASLIREYFPDATLLESLGIPGNRIRDNQSRSQVQTWLQRIGVIKTDS
;
A
#
# COMPACT_ATOMS: atom_id res chain seq x y z
N MET A 1 -22.43 11.42 48.27
CA MET A 1 -23.15 12.51 47.56
C MET A 1 -22.14 13.21 46.67
N LEU A 2 -21.83 12.66 45.50
CA LEU A 2 -22.48 12.95 44.21
C LEU A 2 -22.38 14.43 43.82
N ARG A 3 -21.44 14.77 42.94
CA ARG A 3 -21.61 15.84 41.94
C ARG A 3 -20.61 15.67 40.80
N THR A 4 -21.11 14.93 39.81
CA THR A 4 -20.84 14.91 38.38
C THR A 4 -20.16 16.16 37.83
N LYS A 5 -19.01 15.99 37.17
CA LYS A 5 -18.37 17.03 36.34
C LYS A 5 -18.56 16.62 34.89
N ILE A 6 -19.53 17.24 34.24
CA ILE A 6 -19.83 17.14 32.81
C ILE A 6 -18.82 18.06 32.11
N MET A 7 -17.95 17.50 31.27
CA MET A 7 -17.13 18.28 30.34
C MET A 7 -17.89 18.39 29.01
N THR A 8 -18.21 19.62 28.64
CA THR A 8 -18.84 20.06 27.40
C THR A 8 -17.92 19.86 26.20
N LEU A 9 -18.46 19.22 25.17
CA LEU A 9 -17.89 19.03 23.84
C LEU A 9 -18.11 20.32 23.03
N GLU A 10 -17.04 20.94 22.51
CA GLU A 10 -17.12 22.06 21.57
C GLU A 10 -17.43 21.53 20.16
N ILE A 11 -18.58 21.93 19.63
CA ILE A 11 -19.03 21.70 18.25
C ILE A 11 -18.61 22.92 17.43
N LYS A 12 -17.57 22.81 16.61
CA LYS A 12 -17.23 23.85 15.64
C LYS A 12 -17.97 23.61 14.31
N HIS A 13 -18.85 24.54 13.99
CA HIS A 13 -19.61 24.64 12.74
C HIS A 13 -18.75 25.19 11.59
N MET A 14 -18.89 24.61 10.38
CA MET A 14 -18.90 25.25 9.04
C MET A 14 -18.89 24.08 8.02
N ASN A 15 -19.68 23.96 6.96
CA ASN A 15 -20.48 24.92 6.21
C ASN A 15 -21.48 24.11 5.35
N ARG A 16 -22.80 24.38 5.45
CA ARG A 16 -23.83 23.90 4.51
C ARG A 16 -24.45 25.12 3.82
N PHE A 17 -24.28 25.24 2.51
CA PHE A 17 -25.02 26.09 1.56
C PHE A 17 -24.95 25.34 0.22
N PHE A 18 -25.94 25.23 -0.65
CA PHE A 18 -27.39 25.46 -0.64
C PHE A 18 -27.94 24.66 -1.85
N MET A 19 -29.23 24.39 -1.83
CA MET A 19 -29.97 23.47 -2.72
C MET A 19 -30.51 24.21 -3.98
N ILE A 20 -30.85 23.42 -5.01
CA ILE A 20 -31.89 23.61 -6.05
C ILE A 20 -31.52 24.29 -7.38
N GLY A 21 -31.82 23.56 -8.46
CA GLY A 21 -32.01 24.09 -9.82
C GLY A 21 -32.38 23.00 -10.85
N CYS A 22 -33.62 22.50 -10.84
CA CYS A 22 -34.19 21.74 -11.95
C CYS A 22 -34.45 22.64 -13.16
N LEU A 23 -34.17 22.19 -14.39
CA LEU A 23 -34.97 22.54 -15.57
C LEU A 23 -34.81 21.50 -16.70
N LEU A 24 -35.95 21.05 -17.22
CA LEU A 24 -36.12 20.13 -18.34
C LEU A 24 -35.75 20.77 -19.70
N GLY A 25 -35.27 19.96 -20.64
CA GLY A 25 -35.14 20.30 -22.06
C GLY A 25 -35.43 19.08 -22.95
N LEU A 26 -36.25 19.30 -23.98
CA LEU A 26 -37.00 18.34 -24.79
C LEU A 26 -36.20 17.65 -25.91
N LEU A 27 -36.78 16.52 -26.36
CA LEU A 27 -36.46 15.66 -27.50
C LEU A 27 -36.31 16.38 -28.85
N SER A 28 -35.44 15.86 -29.71
CA SER A 28 -35.62 15.90 -31.17
C SER A 28 -35.02 14.65 -31.82
N PHE A 29 -35.85 13.99 -32.63
CA PHE A 29 -35.52 12.85 -33.47
C PHE A 29 -34.69 13.31 -34.67
N GLY A 30 -33.62 12.57 -34.97
CA GLY A 30 -32.92 12.60 -36.25
C GLY A 30 -32.64 11.16 -36.67
N ALA A 31 -33.42 10.67 -37.64
CA ALA A 31 -33.20 9.40 -38.31
C ALA A 31 -32.17 9.59 -39.43
N CYS A 32 -31.23 8.66 -39.55
CA CYS A 32 -30.59 8.28 -40.82
C CYS A 32 -30.07 6.84 -40.72
N SER A 33 -30.51 6.02 -41.67
CA SER A 33 -30.07 4.66 -41.96
C SER A 33 -28.60 4.58 -42.37
N GLY A 34 -28.01 3.40 -42.20
CA GLY A 34 -27.05 2.87 -43.17
C GLY A 34 -25.70 2.46 -42.59
N ASP A 35 -25.55 1.14 -42.50
CA ASP A 35 -24.34 0.34 -42.73
C ASP A 35 -23.23 0.30 -41.67
N ASP A 36 -23.11 -0.92 -41.15
CA ASP A 36 -22.15 -1.49 -40.21
C ASP A 36 -20.74 -1.57 -40.84
N PRO A 37 -19.69 -1.23 -40.07
CA PRO A 37 -18.45 -1.99 -40.16
C PRO A 37 -17.92 -2.42 -38.79
N GLN A 38 -17.46 -3.67 -38.77
CA GLN A 38 -16.73 -4.40 -37.72
C GLN A 38 -15.90 -3.52 -36.77
N LEU A 39 -16.20 -3.63 -35.47
CA LEU A 39 -15.30 -3.22 -34.39
C LEU A 39 -14.26 -4.33 -34.18
N GLU A 40 -13.00 -4.02 -34.47
CA GLU A 40 -11.85 -4.80 -33.99
C GLU A 40 -11.67 -4.56 -32.49
N ASP A 41 -11.67 -5.64 -31.71
CA ASP A 41 -11.30 -5.64 -30.29
C ASP A 41 -9.83 -5.25 -30.14
N THR A 42 -9.58 -4.04 -29.63
CA THR A 42 -8.29 -3.66 -29.06
C THR A 42 -8.37 -3.73 -27.54
N PRO A 43 -7.43 -4.41 -26.85
CA PRO A 43 -7.43 -4.46 -25.39
C PRO A 43 -7.07 -3.08 -24.81
N PRO A 44 -7.56 -2.73 -23.61
CA PRO A 44 -7.31 -1.42 -23.02
C PRO A 44 -5.82 -1.27 -22.72
N SER A 45 -5.25 -0.19 -23.25
CA SER A 45 -3.90 0.27 -23.00
C SER A 45 -3.67 0.47 -21.50
N GLU A 46 -2.59 -0.12 -20.99
CA GLU A 46 -2.02 0.19 -19.69
C GLU A 46 -1.67 1.69 -19.63
N GLU A 47 -2.40 2.45 -18.81
CA GLU A 47 -2.02 3.81 -18.45
C GLU A 47 -0.80 3.76 -17.53
N ASN A 48 0.37 3.82 -18.16
CA ASN A 48 1.63 4.15 -17.53
C ASN A 48 1.58 5.62 -17.06
N ASN A 49 1.16 5.85 -15.82
CA ASN A 49 1.17 7.19 -15.23
C ASN A 49 2.55 7.48 -14.63
N GLY A 50 3.30 8.32 -15.35
CA GLY A 50 4.67 8.68 -15.05
C GLY A 50 4.85 9.40 -13.71
N GLY A 51 5.64 8.79 -12.84
CA GLY A 51 6.51 9.49 -11.91
C GLY A 51 7.95 9.31 -12.39
N ASN A 52 8.47 10.29 -13.11
CA ASN A 52 9.88 10.32 -13.52
C ASN A 52 10.70 10.85 -12.36
N ASP A 53 11.24 9.94 -11.54
CA ASP A 53 12.39 10.22 -10.67
C ASP A 53 13.33 9.01 -10.74
N ASN A 54 14.36 9.12 -11.58
CA ASN A 54 15.41 8.11 -11.70
C ASN A 54 16.34 8.20 -10.48
N GLY A 55 15.82 7.81 -9.32
CA GLY A 55 16.62 7.53 -8.14
C GLY A 55 17.29 6.16 -8.30
N THR A 56 18.40 6.09 -9.02
CA THR A 56 19.26 4.89 -8.92
C THR A 56 20.08 5.01 -7.63
N VAL A 57 20.10 3.94 -6.84
CA VAL A 57 20.88 3.87 -5.60
C VAL A 57 22.38 4.05 -5.87
N SER A 58 23.08 4.75 -4.97
CA SER A 58 24.54 4.98 -5.02
C SER A 58 25.32 3.65 -4.97
N PRO A 59 26.46 3.51 -5.68
CA PRO A 59 27.22 2.25 -5.79
C PRO A 59 27.80 1.68 -4.48
N ASP A 60 27.74 2.42 -3.37
CA ASP A 60 28.27 2.01 -2.05
C ASP A 60 27.22 1.42 -1.09
N VAL A 61 25.96 1.23 -1.51
CA VAL A 61 24.95 0.63 -0.64
C VAL A 61 25.23 -0.85 -0.38
N THR A 62 25.34 -1.18 0.91
CA THR A 62 25.50 -2.54 1.40
C THR A 62 24.17 -3.09 1.92
N ASN A 63 24.10 -4.39 2.17
CA ASN A 63 22.92 -5.00 2.78
C ASN A 63 22.68 -4.51 4.24
N GLU A 64 23.71 -4.00 4.91
CA GLU A 64 23.63 -3.44 6.26
C GLU A 64 22.91 -2.08 6.28
N ASP A 65 22.86 -1.40 5.15
CA ASP A 65 22.17 -0.11 4.97
C ASP A 65 20.67 -0.24 4.67
N ILE A 66 20.19 -1.47 4.45
CA ILE A 66 18.83 -1.78 4.00
C ILE A 66 18.01 -2.39 5.13
N LEU A 67 16.81 -1.86 5.34
CA LEU A 67 15.78 -2.47 6.19
C LEU A 67 14.55 -2.83 5.36
N ILE A 68 14.00 -4.01 5.59
CA ILE A 68 12.73 -4.46 5.02
C ILE A 68 11.66 -4.42 6.11
N VAL A 69 10.85 -3.38 6.10
CA VAL A 69 9.68 -3.25 6.96
C VAL A 69 8.44 -3.77 6.24
N TYR A 70 7.62 -4.60 6.89
CA TYR A 70 6.35 -5.01 6.30
C TYR A 70 5.27 -5.30 7.33
N PHE A 71 4.01 -5.04 6.96
CA PHE A 71 2.85 -5.65 7.58
C PHE A 71 2.36 -6.82 6.72
N SER A 72 1.95 -7.93 7.31
CA SER A 72 1.28 -9.01 6.60
C SER A 72 0.30 -9.78 7.47
N ARG A 73 -0.70 -10.41 6.84
CA ARG A 73 -1.73 -11.19 7.54
C ARG A 73 -1.79 -12.63 7.02
N ALA A 74 -1.59 -13.59 7.90
CA ALA A 74 -1.93 -15.00 7.69
C ALA A 74 -3.45 -15.23 7.81
N GLY A 75 -3.92 -16.45 7.53
CA GLY A 75 -5.34 -16.80 7.50
C GLY A 75 -5.95 -16.74 6.10
N GLU A 76 -7.27 -16.66 6.02
CA GLU A 76 -8.01 -16.67 4.76
C GLU A 76 -7.82 -15.36 3.98
N ASN A 77 -7.31 -15.46 2.76
CA ASN A 77 -7.01 -14.34 1.88
C ASN A 77 -7.85 -14.43 0.58
N TRP A 78 -8.37 -13.30 0.11
CA TRP A 78 -9.16 -13.21 -1.13
C TRP A 78 -8.44 -13.84 -2.31
N GLU A 79 -9.13 -14.74 -3.03
CA GLU A 79 -8.60 -15.48 -4.20
C GLU A 79 -7.33 -16.31 -3.95
N VAL A 80 -6.94 -16.51 -2.69
CA VAL A 80 -5.79 -17.35 -2.31
C VAL A 80 -6.22 -18.53 -1.43
N GLY A 81 -7.16 -18.30 -0.51
CA GLY A 81 -7.52 -19.25 0.53
C GLY A 81 -6.70 -19.06 1.81
N TYR A 82 -6.65 -20.08 2.65
CA TYR A 82 -5.97 -20.01 3.94
C TYR A 82 -4.46 -20.17 3.78
N VAL A 83 -3.68 -19.24 4.36
CA VAL A 83 -2.21 -19.25 4.29
C VAL A 83 -1.61 -19.08 5.69
N ASP A 84 -0.57 -19.86 5.99
CA ASP A 84 0.15 -19.75 7.29
C ASP A 84 1.11 -18.56 7.31
N ARG A 85 1.60 -18.15 6.14
CA ARG A 85 2.44 -16.97 5.95
C ARG A 85 1.74 -16.01 5.00
N GLY A 86 1.52 -14.78 5.44
CA GLY A 86 0.84 -13.76 4.64
C GLY A 86 1.56 -13.44 3.33
N ASN A 87 0.80 -13.03 2.32
CA ASN A 87 1.32 -12.84 0.95
C ASN A 87 2.42 -11.77 0.88
N THR A 88 2.26 -10.65 1.58
CA THR A 88 3.28 -9.59 1.66
C THR A 88 4.54 -10.07 2.38
N ALA A 89 4.40 -10.96 3.38
CA ALA A 89 5.54 -11.54 4.06
C ALA A 89 6.36 -12.45 3.14
N VAL A 90 5.70 -13.22 2.26
CA VAL A 90 6.39 -13.99 1.20
C VAL A 90 7.18 -13.07 0.26
N MET A 91 6.61 -11.92 -0.10
CA MET A 91 7.35 -10.95 -0.91
C MET A 91 8.56 -10.37 -0.17
N ALA A 92 8.41 -10.08 1.13
CA ALA A 92 9.51 -9.65 1.99
C ALA A 92 10.61 -10.71 2.09
N ASP A 93 10.25 -12.00 2.15
CA ASP A 93 11.21 -13.11 2.13
C ASP A 93 12.04 -13.09 0.85
N TYR A 94 11.41 -12.89 -0.32
CA TYR A 94 12.16 -12.81 -1.59
C TYR A 94 13.12 -11.62 -1.60
N ILE A 95 12.69 -10.45 -1.13
CA ILE A 95 13.56 -9.28 -1.03
C ILE A 95 14.74 -9.59 -0.09
N GLN A 96 14.48 -10.20 1.06
CA GLN A 96 15.52 -10.61 2.01
C GLN A 96 16.49 -11.63 1.39
N GLU A 97 16.00 -12.64 0.67
CA GLU A 97 16.83 -13.65 0.02
C GLU A 97 17.81 -13.03 -0.99
N TYR A 98 17.37 -12.00 -1.73
CA TYR A 98 18.21 -11.35 -2.74
C TYR A 98 19.15 -10.29 -2.17
N THR A 99 18.77 -9.65 -1.06
CA THR A 99 19.53 -8.52 -0.49
C THR A 99 20.37 -8.91 0.71
N GLY A 100 20.00 -9.96 1.46
CA GLY A 100 20.58 -10.26 2.78
C GLY A 100 20.27 -9.20 3.84
N ALA A 101 19.27 -8.34 3.60
CA ALA A 101 18.92 -7.23 4.48
C ALA A 101 18.17 -7.67 5.75
N ALA A 102 18.19 -6.81 6.76
CA ALA A 102 17.41 -7.00 7.97
C ALA A 102 15.91 -6.86 7.69
N THR A 103 15.09 -7.58 8.44
CA THR A 103 13.62 -7.49 8.36
C THR A 103 13.02 -7.02 9.67
N PHE A 104 11.94 -6.26 9.57
CA PHE A 104 11.07 -5.89 10.68
C PHE A 104 9.61 -6.10 10.29
N GLU A 105 8.94 -7.05 10.95
CA GLU A 105 7.52 -7.27 10.77
C GLU A 105 6.73 -6.35 11.71
N ILE A 106 5.86 -5.53 11.15
CA ILE A 106 4.86 -4.76 11.88
C ILE A 106 3.83 -5.76 12.41
N VAL A 107 3.96 -6.15 13.67
CA VAL A 107 3.02 -7.06 14.33
C VAL A 107 2.00 -6.25 15.13
N PRO A 108 0.69 -6.39 14.88
CA PRO A 108 -0.32 -5.72 15.69
C PRO A 108 -0.35 -6.29 17.11
N GLU A 109 -0.57 -5.43 18.11
CA GLU A 109 -0.79 -5.84 19.51
C GLU A 109 -2.01 -6.76 19.63
N VAL A 110 -3.08 -6.42 18.90
CA VAL A 110 -4.28 -7.25 18.75
C VAL A 110 -4.28 -7.86 17.35
N PRO A 111 -4.06 -9.18 17.20
CA PRO A 111 -4.05 -9.83 15.89
C PRO A 111 -5.34 -9.61 15.11
N TYR A 112 -5.24 -9.31 13.82
CA TYR A 112 -6.39 -9.30 12.93
C TYR A 112 -7.04 -10.69 12.85
N PRO A 113 -8.37 -10.79 12.71
CA PRO A 113 -9.05 -12.05 12.52
C PRO A 113 -8.51 -12.84 11.32
N THR A 114 -8.49 -14.16 11.43
CA THR A 114 -8.04 -15.04 10.34
C THR A 114 -9.12 -15.30 9.29
N ASP A 115 -10.39 -15.19 9.66
CA ASP A 115 -11.54 -15.27 8.75
C ASP A 115 -11.61 -14.01 7.89
N TYR A 116 -11.76 -14.16 6.57
CA TYR A 116 -11.66 -13.03 5.65
C TYR A 116 -12.77 -12.00 5.88
N ALA A 117 -14.02 -12.45 6.03
CA ALA A 117 -15.17 -11.57 6.20
C ALA A 117 -15.10 -10.78 7.52
N THR A 118 -14.67 -11.43 8.60
CA THR A 118 -14.50 -10.80 9.91
C THR A 118 -13.36 -9.79 9.88
N MET A 119 -12.23 -10.12 9.24
CA MET A 119 -11.12 -9.18 9.06
C MET A 119 -11.54 -7.95 8.25
N LEU A 120 -12.33 -8.13 7.20
CA LEU A 120 -12.88 -7.03 6.41
C LEU A 120 -13.72 -6.07 7.27
N GLN A 121 -14.56 -6.60 8.17
CA GLN A 121 -15.35 -5.77 9.09
C GLN A 121 -14.47 -4.95 10.04
N VAL A 122 -13.42 -5.56 10.61
CA VAL A 122 -12.46 -4.86 11.47
C VAL A 122 -11.73 -3.76 10.69
N SER A 123 -11.21 -4.09 9.50
CA SER A 123 -10.51 -3.14 8.62
C SER A 123 -11.40 -1.94 8.23
N GLN A 124 -12.68 -2.20 7.90
CA GLN A 124 -13.63 -1.13 7.60
C GLN A 124 -13.88 -0.24 8.81
N GLN A 125 -14.11 -0.82 9.99
CA GLN A 125 -14.33 -0.07 11.22
C GLN A 125 -13.13 0.80 11.59
N GLU A 126 -11.90 0.28 11.43
CA GLU A 126 -10.67 1.04 11.66
C GLU A 126 -10.59 2.25 10.72
N ARG A 127 -10.92 2.09 9.44
CA ARG A 127 -10.96 3.19 8.48
C ARG A 127 -12.04 4.22 8.81
N ASP A 128 -13.25 3.77 9.17
CA ASP A 128 -14.38 4.65 9.48
C ASP A 128 -14.15 5.49 10.74
N THR A 129 -13.29 5.02 11.64
CA THR A 129 -12.97 5.70 12.90
C THR A 129 -11.60 6.35 12.93
N ASP A 130 -10.87 6.33 11.80
CA ASP A 130 -9.48 6.80 11.71
C ASP A 130 -8.59 6.20 12.81
N ALA A 131 -8.74 4.89 13.03
CA ALA A 131 -8.06 4.19 14.11
C ALA A 131 -6.54 4.13 13.89
N ARG A 132 -5.79 4.00 14.99
CA ARG A 132 -4.36 3.70 15.01
C ARG A 132 -4.11 2.39 15.76
N PRO A 133 -4.28 1.22 15.09
CA PRO A 133 -4.01 -0.07 15.71
C PRO A 133 -2.59 -0.10 16.29
N ALA A 134 -2.45 -0.52 17.54
CA ALA A 134 -1.16 -0.53 18.23
C ALA A 134 -0.22 -1.58 17.65
N ILE A 135 1.07 -1.25 17.58
CA ILE A 135 2.14 -2.15 17.14
C ILE A 135 2.79 -2.76 18.38
N LYS A 136 2.97 -4.08 18.38
CA LYS A 136 3.43 -4.86 19.53
C LYS A 136 4.87 -4.57 19.94
N ASN A 137 5.77 -4.53 18.97
CA ASN A 137 7.21 -4.35 19.21
C ASN A 137 7.69 -3.05 18.54
N PRO A 138 8.52 -2.24 19.22
CA PRO A 138 9.15 -1.10 18.58
C PRO A 138 10.23 -1.56 17.59
N LEU A 139 10.41 -0.77 16.54
CA LEU A 139 11.58 -0.82 15.66
C LEU A 139 12.69 0.01 16.31
N GLU A 140 13.82 -0.64 16.55
CA GLU A 140 15.01 0.00 17.10
C GLU A 140 16.03 0.31 16.00
N ASN A 141 16.87 1.31 16.24
CA ASN A 141 18.03 1.65 15.40
C ASN A 141 17.69 1.98 13.93
N LEU A 142 16.54 2.64 13.67
CA LEU A 142 16.14 3.03 12.31
C LEU A 142 17.18 3.96 11.63
N GLU A 143 17.92 4.73 12.41
CA GLU A 143 18.91 5.69 11.93
C GLU A 143 20.04 5.05 11.12
N GLN A 144 20.40 3.79 11.40
CA GLN A 144 21.51 3.10 10.72
C GLN A 144 21.21 2.76 9.26
N TYR A 145 19.93 2.71 8.89
CA TYR A 145 19.50 2.36 7.54
C TYR A 145 19.36 3.60 6.67
N SER A 146 19.79 3.53 5.42
CA SER A 146 19.59 4.60 4.43
C SER A 146 18.44 4.27 3.47
N ILE A 147 18.17 2.98 3.24
CA ILE A 147 17.08 2.49 2.41
C ILE A 147 16.10 1.69 3.26
N VAL A 148 14.81 2.02 3.17
CA VAL A 148 13.75 1.31 3.87
C VAL A 148 12.72 0.82 2.86
N PHE A 149 12.65 -0.49 2.66
CA PHE A 149 11.53 -1.12 1.99
C PHE A 149 10.33 -1.11 2.92
N ILE A 150 9.16 -0.70 2.42
CA ILE A 150 7.92 -0.65 3.20
C ILE A 150 6.83 -1.44 2.48
N GLY A 151 6.45 -2.56 3.09
CA GLY A 151 5.55 -3.56 2.55
C GLY A 151 4.17 -3.56 3.18
N SER A 152 3.11 -3.60 2.37
CA SER A 152 1.73 -3.77 2.86
C SER A 152 0.86 -4.60 1.91
N PRO A 153 -0.11 -5.38 2.39
CA PRO A 153 -1.25 -5.78 1.57
C PRO A 153 -2.12 -4.55 1.24
N ILE A 154 -2.97 -4.67 0.23
CA ILE A 154 -4.01 -3.67 -0.05
C ILE A 154 -5.38 -4.21 0.36
N TRP A 155 -6.05 -3.53 1.28
CA TRP A 155 -7.40 -3.81 1.75
C TRP A 155 -8.31 -2.61 1.42
N TYR A 156 -9.43 -2.86 0.74
CA TYR A 156 -10.34 -1.78 0.30
C TYR A 156 -9.64 -0.65 -0.48
N GLY A 157 -8.71 -1.02 -1.38
CA GLY A 157 -7.98 -0.07 -2.22
C GLY A 157 -6.88 0.73 -1.52
N GLY A 158 -6.60 0.51 -0.23
CA GLY A 158 -5.52 1.17 0.50
C GLY A 158 -4.73 0.25 1.44
N PRO A 159 -3.60 0.73 1.97
CA PRO A 159 -2.90 0.05 3.07
C PRO A 159 -3.79 -0.02 4.33
N PRO A 160 -3.66 -1.05 5.18
CA PRO A 160 -4.37 -1.14 6.46
C PRO A 160 -3.96 -0.01 7.42
N MET A 161 -4.84 0.35 8.35
CA MET A 161 -4.64 1.51 9.25
C MET A 161 -3.39 1.39 10.13
N ILE A 162 -2.92 0.17 10.43
CA ILE A 162 -1.66 -0.03 11.18
C ILE A 162 -0.43 0.57 10.46
N MET A 163 -0.48 0.74 9.13
CA MET A 163 0.58 1.41 8.39
C MET A 163 0.66 2.90 8.75
N GLN A 164 -0.48 3.55 9.00
CA GLN A 164 -0.51 4.93 9.48
C GLN A 164 0.07 5.04 10.88
N THR A 165 -0.28 4.11 11.79
CA THR A 165 0.39 4.02 13.10
C THR A 165 1.91 3.93 12.93
N PHE A 166 2.40 3.10 12.02
CA PHE A 166 3.83 2.96 11.77
C PHE A 166 4.46 4.28 11.28
N TYR A 167 3.85 4.95 10.29
CA TYR A 167 4.38 6.22 9.77
C TYR A 167 4.40 7.33 10.82
N GLU A 168 3.36 7.44 11.64
CA GLU A 168 3.31 8.41 12.75
C GLU A 168 4.34 8.11 13.85
N THR A 169 4.64 6.83 14.07
CA THR A 169 5.61 6.40 15.08
C THR A 169 7.05 6.68 14.65
N TYR A 170 7.35 6.65 13.35
CA TYR A 170 8.70 6.79 12.81
C TYR A 170 8.83 7.95 11.80
N PRO A 171 8.72 9.21 12.25
CA PRO A 171 8.83 10.37 11.36
C PRO A 171 10.21 10.51 10.70
N ALA A 172 11.26 9.89 11.25
CA ALA A 172 12.60 9.85 10.68
C ALA A 172 12.68 9.13 9.31
N LEU A 173 11.62 8.40 8.92
CA LEU A 173 11.49 7.86 7.56
C LEU A 173 11.51 8.95 6.48
N ALA A 174 11.15 10.19 6.82
CA ALA A 174 11.22 11.33 5.91
C ALA A 174 12.63 11.60 5.35
N GLU A 175 13.68 11.16 6.07
CA GLU A 175 15.08 11.34 5.69
C GLU A 175 15.67 10.13 4.96
N LYS A 176 14.85 9.10 4.68
CA LYS A 176 15.29 7.83 4.09
C LYS A 176 14.88 7.75 2.62
N THR A 177 15.56 6.88 1.89
CA THR A 177 15.07 6.38 0.60
C THR A 177 14.05 5.29 0.88
N ILE A 178 12.78 5.53 0.51
CA ILE A 178 11.68 4.60 0.75
C ILE A 178 11.38 3.79 -0.51
N VAL A 179 11.24 2.48 -0.37
CA VAL A 179 10.91 1.56 -1.46
C VAL A 179 9.58 0.87 -1.18
N PRO A 180 8.44 1.36 -1.70
CA PRO A 180 7.15 0.76 -1.43
C PRO A 180 7.01 -0.60 -2.11
N PHE A 181 6.47 -1.60 -1.42
CA PHE A 181 6.11 -2.87 -2.05
C PHE A 181 4.81 -3.43 -1.47
N GLY A 182 4.25 -4.45 -2.11
CA GLY A 182 3.12 -5.12 -1.50
C GLY A 182 2.36 -6.08 -2.39
N THR A 183 1.24 -6.55 -1.85
CA THR A 183 0.36 -7.49 -2.54
C THR A 183 -1.08 -7.00 -2.60
N HIS A 184 -1.77 -7.28 -3.69
CA HIS A 184 -3.15 -6.80 -3.91
C HIS A 184 -4.07 -7.88 -4.48
N GLY A 185 -5.38 -7.65 -4.37
CA GLY A 185 -6.42 -8.45 -5.04
C GLY A 185 -6.80 -7.95 -6.43
N GLY A 186 -6.15 -6.90 -6.94
CA GLY A 186 -6.39 -6.36 -8.29
C GLY A 186 -6.21 -4.85 -8.44
N SER A 187 -6.17 -4.12 -7.32
CA SER A 187 -6.05 -2.66 -7.29
C SER A 187 -4.68 -2.08 -7.66
N GLY A 188 -3.66 -2.93 -7.85
CA GLY A 188 -2.27 -2.46 -7.85
C GLY A 188 -1.82 -1.97 -6.46
N ILE A 189 -0.67 -1.26 -6.42
CA ILE A 189 -0.02 -0.79 -5.18
C ILE A 189 0.10 0.74 -5.10
N GLY A 190 -0.48 1.49 -6.03
CA GLY A 190 -0.33 2.95 -6.10
C GLY A 190 -0.74 3.68 -4.82
N SER A 191 -1.76 3.17 -4.11
CA SER A 191 -2.19 3.74 -2.83
C SER A 191 -1.17 3.61 -1.70
N CYS A 192 -0.26 2.63 -1.72
CA CYS A 192 0.87 2.59 -0.79
C CYS A 192 1.79 3.80 -1.01
N ALA A 193 2.19 4.03 -2.27
CA ALA A 193 3.08 5.14 -2.60
C ALA A 193 2.42 6.50 -2.33
N SER A 194 1.12 6.65 -2.60
CA SER A 194 0.37 7.87 -2.28
C SER A 194 0.33 8.12 -0.77
N LEU A 195 0.04 7.11 0.05
CA LEU A 195 0.01 7.26 1.50
C LEU A 195 1.39 7.61 2.07
N ILE A 196 2.46 6.99 1.56
CA ILE A 196 3.83 7.33 1.97
C ILE A 196 4.14 8.80 1.63
N ARG A 197 3.76 9.29 0.45
CA ARG A 197 3.94 10.70 0.09
C ARG A 197 3.11 11.67 0.93
N GLU A 198 1.96 11.24 1.44
CA GLU A 198 1.14 12.06 2.34
C GLU A 198 1.86 12.29 3.68
N TYR A 199 2.49 11.25 4.23
CA TYR A 199 3.24 11.34 5.50
C TYR A 199 4.64 11.93 5.32
N PHE A 200 5.30 11.62 4.20
CA PHE A 200 6.69 11.97 3.93
C PHE A 200 6.81 12.62 2.54
N PRO A 201 6.31 13.86 2.35
CA PRO A 201 6.26 14.51 1.04
C PRO A 201 7.63 14.75 0.42
N ASP A 202 8.66 14.90 1.26
CA ASP A 202 10.04 15.20 0.84
C ASP A 202 10.94 13.94 0.80
N ALA A 203 10.43 12.76 1.17
CA ALA A 203 11.21 11.53 1.11
C ALA A 203 11.49 11.12 -0.34
N THR A 204 12.68 10.59 -0.59
CA THR A 204 12.99 9.96 -1.87
C THR A 204 12.26 8.64 -1.97
N LEU A 205 11.40 8.47 -2.98
CA LEU A 205 10.70 7.21 -3.23
C LEU A 205 11.24 6.55 -4.48
N LEU A 206 11.75 5.32 -4.32
CA LEU A 206 12.06 4.48 -5.47
C LEU A 206 10.79 3.86 -6.04
N GLU A 207 10.94 3.25 -7.21
CA GLU A 207 9.84 2.57 -7.87
C GLU A 207 9.24 1.46 -7.00
N SER A 208 7.92 1.46 -6.89
CA SER A 208 7.19 0.44 -6.15
C SER A 208 6.90 -0.83 -6.96
N LEU A 209 6.88 -1.98 -6.30
CA LEU A 209 6.40 -3.24 -6.90
C LEU A 209 5.17 -3.79 -6.18
N GLY A 210 4.12 -4.07 -6.94
CA GLY A 210 2.92 -4.77 -6.50
C GLY A 210 2.79 -6.12 -7.21
N ILE A 211 2.50 -7.18 -6.45
CA ILE A 211 2.23 -8.51 -7.01
C ILE A 211 0.86 -9.00 -6.54
N PRO A 212 -0.02 -9.54 -7.41
CA PRO A 212 -1.27 -10.14 -6.97
C PRO A 212 -1.05 -11.23 -5.91
N GLY A 213 -1.86 -11.22 -4.85
CA GLY A 213 -1.72 -12.18 -3.74
C GLY A 213 -1.84 -13.65 -4.17
N ASN A 214 -2.64 -13.91 -5.20
CA ASN A 214 -2.82 -15.25 -5.80
C ASN A 214 -1.70 -15.66 -6.77
N ARG A 215 -0.71 -14.79 -7.00
CA ARG A 215 0.48 -15.03 -7.84
C ARG A 215 1.79 -15.01 -7.05
N ILE A 216 1.82 -14.45 -5.84
CA ILE A 216 3.10 -14.21 -5.14
C ILE A 216 3.94 -15.47 -4.92
N ARG A 217 3.33 -16.65 -4.82
CA ARG A 217 4.04 -17.93 -4.65
C ARG A 217 4.41 -18.62 -5.97
N ASP A 218 4.07 -18.04 -7.11
CA ASP A 218 4.47 -18.55 -8.42
C ASP A 218 5.95 -18.24 -8.65
N ASN A 219 6.66 -19.15 -9.33
CA ASN A 219 8.09 -18.96 -9.65
C ASN A 219 8.37 -17.64 -10.38
N GLN A 220 7.44 -17.18 -11.23
CA GLN A 220 7.55 -15.92 -11.95
C GLN A 220 7.62 -14.70 -11.03
N SER A 221 6.90 -14.72 -9.90
CA SER A 221 6.88 -13.61 -8.95
C SER A 221 8.24 -13.41 -8.29
N ARG A 222 8.95 -14.50 -7.98
CA ARG A 222 10.32 -14.44 -7.45
C ARG A 222 11.28 -13.78 -8.46
N SER A 223 11.20 -14.17 -9.74
CA SER A 223 11.97 -13.52 -10.81
C SER A 223 11.59 -12.06 -11.02
N GLN A 224 10.31 -11.71 -10.87
CA GLN A 224 9.84 -10.32 -10.97
C GLN A 224 10.44 -9.45 -9.86
N VAL A 225 10.49 -9.95 -8.62
CA VAL A 225 11.17 -9.27 -7.50
C VAL A 225 12.65 -9.05 -7.80
N GLN A 226 13.36 -10.07 -8.30
CA GLN A 226 14.77 -9.95 -8.66
C GLN A 226 15.02 -8.86 -9.71
N THR A 227 14.27 -8.90 -10.83
CA THR A 227 14.40 -7.92 -11.91
C THR A 227 14.08 -6.50 -11.43
N TRP A 228 13.09 -6.35 -10.55
CA TRP A 228 12.77 -5.07 -9.94
C TRP A 228 13.92 -4.55 -9.08
N LEU A 229 14.48 -5.37 -8.19
CA LEU A 229 15.62 -5.00 -7.35
C LEU A 229 16.84 -4.57 -8.17
N GLN A 230 17.11 -5.23 -9.30
CA GLN A 230 18.17 -4.84 -10.24
C GLN A 230 17.89 -3.48 -10.87
N ARG A 231 16.65 -3.24 -11.30
CA ARG A 231 16.24 -2.01 -11.99
C ARG A 231 16.28 -0.78 -11.09
N ILE A 232 15.95 -0.93 -9.81
CA ILE A 232 16.08 0.14 -8.81
C ILE A 232 17.52 0.28 -8.27
N GLY A 233 18.45 -0.57 -8.73
CA GLY A 233 19.87 -0.51 -8.35
C GLY A 233 20.20 -1.03 -6.95
N VAL A 234 19.29 -1.79 -6.32
CA VAL A 234 19.51 -2.36 -4.98
C VAL A 234 20.37 -3.62 -5.03
N ILE A 235 20.30 -4.39 -6.13
CA ILE A 235 21.19 -5.52 -6.37
C ILE A 235 21.84 -5.39 -7.75
N LYS A 236 22.99 -6.05 -7.94
CA LYS A 236 23.71 -6.04 -9.21
C LYS A 236 22.99 -6.89 -10.27
N THR A 237 23.08 -6.45 -11.52
CA THR A 237 22.74 -7.29 -12.68
C THR A 237 23.90 -8.23 -12.94
N ASP A 238 23.64 -9.53 -12.98
CA ASP A 238 24.65 -10.51 -13.39
C ASP A 238 25.13 -10.15 -14.82
N SER A 239 26.44 -9.95 -14.96
CA SER A 239 27.10 -9.55 -16.21
C SER A 239 27.36 -10.74 -17.12
#